data_AF-A0AA38RB93-F1
#
_entry.id   AF-A0AA38RB93-F1
#
_cell.length_a   1.000
_cell.length_b   1.000
_cell.length_c   1.000
_cell.angle_alpha   90.00
_cell.angle_beta   90.00
_cell.angle_gamma   90.00
#
_symmetry.space_group_name_H-M   'P 1'
#
loop_
_entity.id
_entity.type
_entity.pdbx_description
1 polymer ?
#
loop_
_entity_poly.entity_id
_entity_poly.type
_entity_poly.pdbx_seq_one_letter_code
_entity_poly.pdbx_strand_id
1 'polypeptide(L)'
;MWWDAERIERTVTRQFVCSHLLPEEIERLDRPLAFGGGLTDGTYWEWIDEKAKRVFLILVDLGIPDQIFGVIDDSWDDDDLPIALDQVERLALTANKDEKTEKKFYYRQFHYLLKSLDKGEHVVYQEAEIVPLDVVDKRPGLTSSHAIDKVELPNLPGQVLCRRRIPLGAGPGCLSREDLMYEIDSIRNVQNEHLVSYWASYTHQGYGYVLFTPASDFSFKSFLATTPSSVKNLDKKVRRGLVMNWIHCLVDTLCFLHNRGLSHGNIRPSTVLFTNSNHIFFSDFTRLNPEIITSRASSFDKEAYDYAAPEQWFRPTTSSGLVHRKATLTSMSASPDITTFSISRGGPEYAPQSPQAMMHAPNPQLNPQAADIFSLGCIILELLGYLLKRQTRSFASHRAAKHKTPGRGGAVLDSSFHRNLSQVESWMTGLAKDAAKKRDDQVFRGVAPMLHVVERMLALHPGERPSAHDVQTRMYQILTDSAGITEPHCVHQYGGWDFGIGSLKLGGPAAGADTTAETMSIATKRSSGGRSLGDLGRRPGSIGSGMASRTSSVHHHYSYGGGSSSREAPQSPQSPQSPGGLQAVQNPRGRDKARPWQAPVYSGN
;
A
#
# COMPACT_ATOMS: atom_id res chain seq x y z
N MET A 1 15.72 -17.24 -14.81
CA MET A 1 14.68 -17.93 -15.60
C MET A 1 14.07 -18.99 -14.70
N TRP A 2 12.75 -19.03 -14.56
CA TRP A 2 12.06 -19.85 -13.55
C TRP A 2 11.60 -21.20 -14.12
N TRP A 3 11.54 -22.25 -13.27
CA TRP A 3 11.04 -23.60 -13.59
C TRP A 3 9.69 -23.82 -12.92
N ASP A 4 8.64 -23.24 -13.49
CA ASP A 4 7.27 -23.55 -13.10
C ASP A 4 6.84 -24.94 -13.62
N ALA A 5 5.69 -25.43 -13.13
CA ALA A 5 5.17 -26.74 -13.48
C ALA A 5 4.96 -26.89 -15.01
N GLU A 6 4.32 -25.91 -15.66
CA GLU A 6 4.07 -25.95 -17.10
C GLU A 6 5.36 -26.04 -17.92
N ARG A 7 6.40 -25.32 -17.49
CA ARG A 7 7.70 -25.38 -18.14
C ARG A 7 8.39 -26.72 -17.93
N ILE A 8 8.34 -27.27 -16.72
CA ILE A 8 8.91 -28.59 -16.42
C ILE A 8 8.26 -29.64 -17.34
N GLU A 9 6.92 -29.66 -17.39
CA GLU A 9 6.16 -30.55 -18.28
C GLU A 9 6.55 -30.40 -19.74
N ARG A 10 6.65 -29.16 -20.23
CA ARG A 10 7.02 -28.91 -21.63
C ARG A 10 8.49 -29.25 -21.95
N THR A 11 9.37 -29.20 -20.95
CA THR A 11 10.82 -29.39 -21.17
C THR A 11 11.20 -30.86 -21.08
N VAL A 12 10.70 -31.57 -20.07
CA VAL A 12 11.06 -32.98 -19.83
C VAL A 12 10.23 -33.88 -20.75
N THR A 13 10.62 -33.90 -22.02
CA THR A 13 10.08 -34.80 -23.04
C THR A 13 11.00 -36.00 -23.25
N ARG A 14 10.52 -37.05 -23.92
CA ARG A 14 11.35 -38.23 -24.24
C ARG A 14 12.60 -37.85 -25.00
N GLN A 15 12.46 -36.93 -25.96
CA GLN A 15 13.59 -36.42 -26.73
C GLN A 15 14.61 -35.70 -25.85
N PHE A 16 14.15 -34.90 -24.89
CA PHE A 16 15.02 -34.22 -23.93
C PHE A 16 15.77 -35.23 -23.05
N VAL A 17 15.07 -36.21 -22.48
CA VAL A 17 15.69 -37.26 -21.64
C VAL A 17 16.74 -38.04 -22.44
N CYS A 18 16.41 -38.50 -23.65
CA CYS A 18 17.36 -39.21 -24.50
C CYS A 18 18.58 -38.35 -24.87
N SER A 19 18.44 -37.02 -25.01
CA SER A 19 19.58 -36.14 -25.33
C SER A 19 20.60 -36.00 -24.20
N HIS A 20 20.23 -36.40 -22.99
CA HIS A 20 21.07 -36.34 -21.79
C HIS A 20 21.61 -37.71 -21.33
N LEU A 21 21.28 -38.79 -22.03
CA LEU A 21 21.69 -40.16 -21.70
C LEU A 21 22.56 -40.77 -22.80
N LEU A 22 23.39 -41.74 -22.43
CA LEU A 22 24.19 -42.54 -23.37
C LEU A 22 23.31 -43.56 -24.12
N PRO A 23 23.72 -44.06 -25.30
CA PRO A 23 22.92 -45.02 -26.08
C PRO A 23 22.46 -46.26 -25.28
N GLU A 24 23.35 -46.81 -24.45
CA GLU A 24 23.05 -47.99 -23.61
C GLU A 24 22.02 -47.67 -22.51
N GLU A 25 22.01 -46.45 -22.02
CA GLU A 25 21.06 -45.94 -21.02
C GLU A 25 19.70 -45.62 -21.65
N ILE A 26 19.69 -45.13 -22.90
CA ILE A 26 18.46 -44.90 -23.66
C ILE A 26 17.71 -46.23 -23.87
N GLU A 27 18.40 -47.32 -24.14
CA GLU A 27 17.78 -48.66 -24.22
C GLU A 27 17.17 -49.12 -22.89
N ARG A 28 17.66 -48.60 -21.76
CA ARG A 28 17.12 -48.91 -20.43
C ARG A 28 15.78 -48.23 -20.18
N LEU A 29 15.47 -47.11 -20.85
CA LEU A 29 14.22 -46.39 -20.70
C LEU A 29 12.98 -47.24 -21.00
N ASP A 30 13.08 -48.13 -21.99
CA ASP A 30 11.97 -48.99 -22.43
C ASP A 30 11.91 -50.33 -21.66
N ARG A 31 12.77 -50.52 -20.65
CA ARG A 31 12.76 -51.73 -19.80
C ARG A 31 11.75 -51.58 -18.66
N PRO A 32 11.17 -52.69 -18.18
CA PRO A 32 10.35 -52.68 -16.97
C PRO A 32 11.20 -52.31 -15.75
N LEU A 33 10.55 -51.70 -14.77
CA LEU A 33 11.19 -51.31 -13.51
C LEU A 33 11.79 -52.51 -12.77
N ALA A 34 12.94 -52.31 -12.12
CA ALA A 34 13.64 -53.39 -11.42
C ALA A 34 12.97 -53.77 -10.08
N PHE A 35 12.17 -52.87 -9.50
CA PHE A 35 11.43 -53.07 -8.25
C PHE A 35 9.96 -53.44 -8.51
N GLY A 36 9.25 -53.91 -7.49
CA GLY A 36 7.83 -54.28 -7.60
C GLY A 36 7.53 -55.71 -8.08
N GLY A 37 8.54 -56.54 -8.36
CA GLY A 37 8.39 -57.98 -8.55
C GLY A 37 7.40 -58.42 -9.65
N GLY A 38 7.20 -57.59 -10.68
CA GLY A 38 6.23 -57.84 -11.76
C GLY A 38 4.79 -57.38 -11.46
N LEU A 39 4.56 -56.61 -10.40
CA LEU A 39 3.27 -56.00 -10.08
C LEU A 39 3.04 -54.63 -10.74
N THR A 40 4.09 -54.04 -11.32
CA THR A 40 4.04 -52.80 -12.09
C THR A 40 4.49 -53.08 -13.51
N ASP A 41 3.63 -52.80 -14.48
CA ASP A 41 3.88 -52.94 -15.93
C ASP A 41 4.55 -51.70 -16.54
N GLY A 42 4.81 -50.67 -15.73
CA GLY A 42 5.45 -49.43 -16.16
C GLY A 42 6.94 -49.59 -16.52
N THR A 43 7.37 -48.79 -17.48
CA THR A 43 8.77 -48.63 -17.91
C THR A 43 9.48 -47.52 -17.14
N TYR A 44 10.81 -47.48 -17.21
CA TYR A 44 11.58 -46.34 -16.66
C TYR A 44 11.18 -45.01 -17.33
N TRP A 45 10.88 -45.02 -18.63
CA TRP A 45 10.39 -43.82 -19.32
C TRP A 45 9.07 -43.32 -18.73
N GLU A 46 8.07 -44.20 -18.59
CA GLU A 46 6.76 -43.83 -18.03
C GLU A 46 6.89 -43.31 -16.61
N TRP A 47 7.78 -43.90 -15.79
CA TRP A 47 8.07 -43.38 -14.45
C TRP A 47 8.68 -41.98 -14.48
N ILE A 48 9.65 -41.73 -15.37
CA ILE A 48 10.25 -40.39 -15.51
C ILE A 48 9.20 -39.38 -15.96
N ASP A 49 8.40 -39.72 -16.96
CA ASP A 49 7.39 -38.83 -17.53
C ASP A 49 6.26 -38.51 -16.53
N GLU A 50 5.81 -39.49 -15.76
CA GLU A 50 4.67 -39.31 -14.86
C GLU A 50 5.06 -38.85 -13.45
N LYS A 51 6.26 -39.21 -12.98
CA LYS A 51 6.59 -39.09 -11.54
C LYS A 51 7.94 -38.49 -11.21
N ALA A 52 8.92 -38.46 -12.12
CA ALA A 52 10.29 -38.08 -11.76
C ALA A 52 10.89 -36.96 -12.64
N LYS A 53 10.04 -36.11 -13.23
CA LYS A 53 10.49 -35.01 -14.10
C LYS A 53 11.39 -34.01 -13.37
N ARG A 54 11.06 -33.63 -12.13
CA ARG A 54 11.87 -32.69 -11.34
C ARG A 54 13.17 -33.34 -10.90
N VAL A 55 13.11 -34.57 -10.39
CA VAL A 55 14.30 -35.34 -10.03
C VAL A 55 15.27 -35.43 -11.21
N PHE A 56 14.78 -35.79 -12.40
CA PHE A 56 15.62 -35.86 -13.60
C PHE A 56 16.28 -34.52 -13.94
N LEU A 57 15.54 -33.41 -13.88
CA LEU A 57 16.11 -32.08 -14.12
C LEU A 57 17.19 -31.70 -13.10
N ILE A 58 17.02 -32.06 -11.83
CA ILE A 58 18.05 -31.84 -10.80
C ILE A 58 19.32 -32.61 -11.16
N LEU A 59 19.21 -33.88 -11.54
CA LEU A 59 20.34 -34.73 -11.93
C LEU A 59 21.06 -34.21 -13.18
N VAL A 60 20.31 -33.73 -14.18
CA VAL A 60 20.86 -33.05 -15.36
C VAL A 60 21.67 -31.82 -14.95
N ASP A 61 21.14 -30.97 -14.06
CA ASP A 61 21.82 -29.77 -13.58
C ASP A 61 23.06 -30.08 -12.73
N LEU A 62 23.11 -31.25 -12.10
CA LEU A 62 24.27 -31.76 -11.38
C LEU A 62 25.30 -32.43 -12.30
N GLY A 63 24.94 -32.73 -13.55
CA GLY A 63 25.79 -33.41 -14.52
C GLY A 63 25.86 -34.92 -14.36
N ILE A 64 24.85 -35.53 -13.73
CA ILE A 64 24.75 -36.98 -13.45
C ILE A 64 23.36 -37.55 -13.82
N PRO A 65 22.86 -37.31 -15.06
CA PRO A 65 21.51 -37.70 -15.47
C PRO A 65 21.27 -39.22 -15.43
N ASP A 66 22.31 -40.03 -15.58
CA ASP A 66 22.28 -41.49 -15.55
C ASP A 66 21.86 -42.07 -14.19
N GLN A 67 22.05 -41.31 -13.11
CA GLN A 67 21.68 -41.73 -11.76
C GLN A 67 20.15 -41.84 -11.57
N ILE A 68 19.35 -41.35 -12.52
CA ILE A 68 17.90 -41.45 -12.48
C ILE A 68 17.41 -42.89 -12.31
N PHE A 69 18.11 -43.86 -12.90
CA PHE A 69 17.70 -45.26 -12.79
C PHE A 69 17.88 -45.81 -11.38
N GLY A 70 18.97 -45.45 -10.69
CA GLY A 70 19.20 -45.87 -9.30
C GLY A 70 18.20 -45.22 -8.35
N VAL A 71 17.92 -43.93 -8.55
CA VAL A 71 16.92 -43.19 -7.79
C VAL A 71 15.53 -43.82 -7.93
N ILE A 72 15.14 -44.19 -9.15
CA ILE A 72 13.89 -44.90 -9.44
C ILE A 72 13.90 -46.32 -8.85
N ASP A 73 15.02 -47.06 -8.96
CA ASP A 73 15.14 -48.42 -8.41
C ASP A 73 14.92 -48.46 -6.89
N ASP A 74 15.36 -47.39 -6.20
CA ASP A 74 15.12 -47.17 -4.77
C ASP A 74 13.75 -46.53 -4.46
N SER A 75 12.88 -46.42 -5.47
CA SER A 75 11.50 -45.93 -5.41
C SER A 75 11.33 -44.46 -5.01
N TRP A 76 12.32 -43.62 -5.30
CA TRP A 76 12.19 -42.17 -5.10
C TRP A 76 11.52 -41.51 -6.32
N ASP A 77 10.66 -40.54 -6.06
CA ASP A 77 10.01 -39.74 -7.09
C ASP A 77 9.85 -38.24 -6.71
N ASP A 78 9.14 -37.48 -7.54
CA ASP A 78 8.93 -36.05 -7.32
C ASP A 78 8.05 -35.75 -6.08
N ASP A 79 7.23 -36.69 -5.60
CA ASP A 79 6.39 -36.51 -4.40
C ASP A 79 7.23 -36.60 -3.11
N ASP A 80 8.41 -37.21 -3.17
CA ASP A 80 9.36 -37.26 -2.05
C ASP A 80 10.15 -35.95 -1.86
N LEU A 81 10.08 -35.04 -2.84
CA LEU A 81 10.72 -33.74 -2.77
C LEU A 81 9.92 -32.75 -1.89
N PRO A 82 10.57 -31.90 -1.06
CA PRO A 82 12.01 -31.77 -0.89
C PRO A 82 12.60 -32.82 0.07
N ILE A 83 13.73 -33.43 -0.34
CA ILE A 83 14.51 -34.34 0.49
C ILE A 83 15.38 -33.52 1.45
N ALA A 84 15.28 -33.83 2.74
CA ALA A 84 16.07 -33.19 3.80
C ALA A 84 17.57 -33.49 3.61
N LEU A 85 18.44 -32.54 3.96
CA LEU A 85 19.89 -32.61 3.68
C LEU A 85 20.54 -33.90 4.24
N ASP A 86 20.11 -34.36 5.40
CA ASP A 86 20.59 -35.57 6.06
C ASP A 86 20.08 -36.86 5.40
N GLN A 87 19.01 -36.79 4.60
CA GLN A 87 18.44 -37.92 3.87
C GLN A 87 18.95 -38.02 2.43
N VAL A 88 19.61 -36.98 1.89
CA VAL A 88 20.13 -36.98 0.51
C VAL A 88 21.16 -38.09 0.29
N GLU A 89 21.91 -38.50 1.33
CA GLU A 89 22.85 -39.63 1.23
C GLU A 89 22.18 -40.94 0.81
N ARG A 90 20.86 -41.09 1.04
CA ARG A 90 20.08 -42.28 0.67
C ARG A 90 19.77 -42.37 -0.81
N LEU A 91 19.98 -41.30 -1.58
CA LEU A 91 19.87 -41.33 -3.04
C LEU A 91 21.07 -42.01 -3.72
N ALA A 92 22.16 -42.26 -2.98
CA ALA A 92 23.35 -42.95 -3.46
C ALA A 92 23.89 -42.42 -4.81
N LEU A 93 23.83 -41.09 -5.02
CA LEU A 93 24.16 -40.41 -6.30
C LEU A 93 25.61 -40.62 -6.77
N THR A 94 26.50 -41.09 -5.89
CA THR A 94 27.90 -41.38 -6.16
C THR A 94 28.30 -42.68 -5.49
N ALA A 95 29.23 -43.43 -6.10
CA ALA A 95 29.68 -44.73 -5.60
C ALA A 95 30.24 -44.68 -4.16
N ASN A 96 30.83 -43.55 -3.77
CA ASN A 96 31.26 -43.26 -2.40
C ASN A 96 30.53 -42.00 -1.92
N LYS A 97 30.36 -41.86 -0.60
CA LYS A 97 29.77 -40.66 0.02
C LYS A 97 30.48 -39.38 -0.45
N ASP A 98 29.72 -38.46 -1.05
CA ASP A 98 30.21 -37.14 -1.48
C ASP A 98 29.27 -36.03 -0.99
N GLU A 99 29.61 -35.49 0.18
CA GLU A 99 28.84 -34.40 0.79
C GLU A 99 28.68 -33.16 -0.11
N LYS A 100 29.60 -32.94 -1.06
CA LYS A 100 29.50 -31.79 -1.97
C LYS A 100 28.36 -31.99 -2.97
N THR A 101 28.26 -33.19 -3.53
CA THR A 101 27.19 -33.54 -4.47
C THR A 101 25.84 -33.62 -3.74
N GLU A 102 25.81 -34.18 -2.53
CA GLU A 102 24.63 -34.20 -1.66
C GLU A 102 24.13 -32.77 -1.34
N LYS A 103 25.03 -31.86 -0.93
CA LYS A 103 24.67 -30.45 -0.70
C LYS A 103 24.20 -29.76 -1.98
N LYS A 104 24.83 -30.04 -3.13
CA LYS A 104 24.40 -29.49 -4.42
C LYS A 104 22.99 -29.95 -4.78
N PHE A 105 22.68 -31.24 -4.62
CA PHE A 105 21.33 -31.77 -4.84
C PHE A 105 20.32 -31.07 -3.93
N TYR A 106 20.64 -31.01 -2.62
CA TYR A 106 19.78 -30.39 -1.61
C TYR A 106 19.40 -28.96 -1.94
N TYR A 107 20.34 -28.11 -2.35
CA TYR A 107 19.99 -26.73 -2.71
C TYR A 107 19.35 -26.63 -4.09
N ARG A 108 19.72 -27.52 -5.03
CA ARG A 108 19.24 -27.48 -6.41
C ARG A 108 17.76 -27.83 -6.50
N GLN A 109 17.24 -28.74 -5.67
CA GLN A 109 15.83 -29.14 -5.72
C GLN A 109 14.87 -27.95 -5.59
N PHE A 110 15.20 -26.93 -4.79
CA PHE A 110 14.36 -25.76 -4.58
C PHE A 110 14.20 -24.87 -5.84
N HIS A 111 15.05 -25.05 -6.86
CA HIS A 111 14.86 -24.42 -8.16
C HIS A 111 13.71 -25.04 -8.98
N TYR A 112 13.33 -26.29 -8.69
CA TYR A 112 12.28 -27.06 -9.37
C TYR A 112 11.03 -27.28 -8.50
N LEU A 113 11.08 -26.84 -7.24
CA LEU A 113 9.99 -26.89 -6.26
C LEU A 113 9.47 -25.48 -5.98
N LEU A 114 9.30 -24.67 -7.03
CA LEU A 114 8.82 -23.31 -6.90
C LEU A 114 7.37 -23.31 -6.41
N LYS A 115 7.11 -22.56 -5.34
CA LYS A 115 5.75 -22.26 -4.89
C LYS A 115 5.28 -20.99 -5.60
N SER A 116 4.19 -21.06 -6.36
CA SER A 116 3.58 -19.87 -6.96
C SER A 116 3.06 -18.94 -5.87
N LEU A 117 3.02 -17.63 -6.17
CA LEU A 117 2.26 -16.68 -5.41
C LEU A 117 1.00 -16.36 -6.19
N ASP A 118 -0.15 -16.72 -5.65
CA ASP A 118 -1.43 -16.47 -6.27
C ASP A 118 -2.18 -15.33 -5.56
N LYS A 119 -3.09 -14.70 -6.31
CA LYS A 119 -3.81 -13.51 -5.83
C LYS A 119 -4.66 -13.88 -4.61
N GLY A 120 -4.49 -13.12 -3.53
CA GLY A 120 -5.22 -13.26 -2.27
C GLY A 120 -4.52 -14.13 -1.25
N GLU A 121 -3.43 -14.80 -1.62
CA GLU A 121 -2.80 -15.82 -0.78
C GLU A 121 -1.66 -15.30 0.10
N HIS A 122 -1.38 -16.07 1.15
CA HIS A 122 -0.20 -15.92 1.99
C HIS A 122 0.64 -17.20 1.93
N VAL A 123 1.89 -17.11 1.48
CA VAL A 123 2.79 -18.26 1.38
C VAL A 123 3.94 -18.15 2.39
N VAL A 124 4.23 -19.25 3.10
CA VAL A 124 5.38 -19.32 4.01
C VAL A 124 6.51 -20.07 3.30
N TYR A 125 7.60 -19.37 3.04
CA TYR A 125 8.82 -19.95 2.46
C TYR A 125 9.79 -20.39 3.55
N GLN A 126 10.33 -21.60 3.39
CA GLN A 126 11.43 -22.10 4.22
C GLN A 126 12.74 -21.40 3.83
N GLU A 127 13.77 -21.51 4.68
CA GLU A 127 15.04 -20.77 4.51
C GLU A 127 15.76 -21.07 3.18
N ALA A 128 15.68 -22.32 2.71
CA ALA A 128 16.32 -22.77 1.46
C ALA A 128 15.42 -22.60 0.22
N GLU A 129 14.12 -22.32 0.41
CA GLU A 129 13.18 -22.16 -0.70
C GLU A 129 13.41 -20.84 -1.44
N ILE A 130 13.16 -20.86 -2.74
CA ILE A 130 13.35 -19.70 -3.59
C ILE A 130 12.00 -19.05 -3.85
N VAL A 131 11.90 -17.75 -3.58
CA VAL A 131 10.71 -16.97 -3.93
C VAL A 131 10.77 -16.61 -5.42
N PRO A 132 9.83 -17.10 -6.24
CA PRO A 132 9.86 -16.90 -7.68
C PRO A 132 9.36 -15.49 -8.03
N LEU A 133 10.26 -14.51 -8.06
CA LEU A 133 9.96 -13.13 -8.47
C LEU A 133 11.18 -12.42 -9.03
N ASP A 134 10.95 -11.48 -9.94
CA ASP A 134 11.98 -10.64 -10.54
C ASP A 134 11.82 -9.19 -10.08
N VAL A 135 12.89 -8.59 -9.55
CA VAL A 135 12.89 -7.17 -9.17
C VAL A 135 13.12 -6.31 -10.41
N VAL A 136 12.19 -5.43 -10.72
CA VAL A 136 12.16 -4.61 -11.95
C VAL A 136 13.23 -3.50 -11.91
N ASP A 137 13.38 -2.83 -10.77
CA ASP A 137 14.26 -1.66 -10.61
C ASP A 137 15.73 -2.01 -10.29
N LYS A 138 16.26 -3.15 -10.77
CA LYS A 138 17.65 -3.54 -10.55
C LYS A 138 18.61 -2.53 -11.20
N ARG A 139 19.02 -1.49 -10.47
CA ARG A 139 20.23 -0.71 -10.81
C ARG A 139 21.46 -1.59 -10.51
N PRO A 140 22.29 -1.92 -11.52
CA PRO A 140 23.49 -2.71 -11.29
C PRO A 140 24.42 -2.00 -10.30
N GLY A 141 24.87 -2.69 -9.26
CA GLY A 141 25.90 -2.19 -8.32
C GLY A 141 25.43 -1.58 -7.00
N LEU A 142 24.13 -1.50 -6.72
CA LEU A 142 23.62 -1.19 -5.37
C LEU A 142 22.90 -2.40 -4.77
N THR A 143 23.25 -2.76 -3.53
CA THR A 143 22.47 -3.70 -2.72
C THR A 143 21.09 -3.08 -2.49
N SER A 144 20.10 -3.49 -3.28
CA SER A 144 18.72 -3.01 -3.17
C SER A 144 18.06 -3.57 -1.90
N SER A 145 18.48 -3.03 -0.75
CA SER A 145 17.83 -3.21 0.55
C SER A 145 16.73 -2.16 0.72
N HIS A 146 15.93 -1.93 -0.33
CA HIS A 146 14.81 -1.00 -0.23
C HIS A 146 13.68 -1.67 0.54
N ALA A 147 13.06 -0.93 1.46
CA ALA A 147 11.89 -1.39 2.18
C ALA A 147 10.67 -1.52 1.25
N ILE A 148 10.71 -0.88 0.09
CA ILE A 148 9.70 -0.92 -0.97
C ILE A 148 10.42 -1.09 -2.31
N ASP A 149 10.02 -2.07 -3.11
CA ASP A 149 10.52 -2.29 -4.47
C ASP A 149 9.43 -2.74 -5.44
N LYS A 150 9.72 -2.67 -6.75
CA LYS A 150 8.84 -3.15 -7.81
C LYS A 150 9.25 -4.55 -8.25
N VAL A 151 8.28 -5.46 -8.34
CA VAL A 151 8.52 -6.86 -8.69
C VAL A 151 7.53 -7.34 -9.75
N GLU A 152 7.97 -8.33 -10.53
CA GLU A 152 7.13 -9.11 -11.44
C GLU A 152 7.15 -10.58 -10.99
N LEU A 153 6.03 -11.27 -11.19
CA LEU A 153 5.90 -12.68 -10.88
C LEU A 153 5.94 -13.51 -12.17
N PRO A 154 6.54 -14.71 -12.17
CA PRO A 154 6.64 -15.54 -13.38
C PRO A 154 5.28 -16.00 -13.90
N ASN A 155 4.34 -16.28 -13.00
CA ASN A 155 2.96 -16.63 -13.32
C ASN A 155 2.11 -15.43 -13.76
N LEU A 156 2.67 -14.21 -13.76
CA LEU A 156 1.97 -12.99 -14.10
C LEU A 156 2.88 -12.03 -14.91
N PRO A 157 3.34 -12.45 -16.10
CA PRO A 157 4.31 -11.70 -16.87
C PRO A 157 3.77 -10.33 -17.31
N GLY A 158 4.59 -9.29 -17.17
CA GLY A 158 4.26 -7.91 -17.56
C GLY A 158 3.41 -7.13 -16.55
N GLN A 159 2.96 -7.75 -15.46
CA GLN A 159 2.30 -7.03 -14.37
C GLN A 159 3.30 -6.68 -13.26
N VAL A 160 3.54 -5.38 -13.11
CA VAL A 160 4.40 -4.86 -12.04
C VAL A 160 3.60 -4.68 -10.75
N LEU A 161 4.08 -5.30 -9.68
CA LEU A 161 3.57 -5.20 -8.32
C LEU A 161 4.51 -4.36 -7.45
N CYS A 162 3.96 -3.69 -6.46
CA CYS A 162 4.73 -3.01 -5.42
C CYS A 162 4.90 -3.95 -4.23
N ARG A 163 6.13 -4.32 -3.89
CA ARG A 163 6.44 -5.18 -2.76
C ARG A 163 6.96 -4.34 -1.59
N ARG A 164 6.36 -4.54 -0.42
CA ARG A 164 6.80 -3.93 0.85
C ARG A 164 7.42 -4.99 1.72
N ARG A 165 8.62 -4.73 2.24
CA ARG A 165 9.37 -5.62 3.13
C ARG A 165 9.26 -5.12 4.57
N ILE A 166 8.76 -5.98 5.45
CA ILE A 166 8.46 -5.70 6.85
C ILE A 166 9.32 -6.64 7.71
N PRO A 167 10.20 -6.11 8.58
CA PRO A 167 10.95 -6.92 9.53
C PRO A 167 10.02 -7.64 10.51
N LEU A 168 10.22 -8.93 10.74
CA LEU A 168 9.45 -9.70 11.73
C LEU A 168 10.27 -9.97 12.98
N GLY A 169 9.63 -9.90 14.14
CA GLY A 169 10.26 -10.21 15.42
C GLY A 169 9.66 -9.42 16.58
N ALA A 170 10.19 -9.66 17.78
CA ALA A 170 9.74 -9.02 19.03
C ALA A 170 10.43 -7.67 19.32
N GLY A 171 11.36 -7.24 18.46
CA GLY A 171 12.15 -6.01 18.66
C GLY A 171 11.42 -4.74 18.21
N PRO A 172 11.86 -3.56 18.67
CA PRO A 172 11.33 -2.28 18.18
C PRO A 172 11.51 -2.14 16.66
N GLY A 173 10.45 -1.72 15.96
CA GLY A 173 10.47 -1.56 14.50
C GLY A 173 10.28 -2.85 13.72
N CYS A 174 9.94 -3.95 14.41
CA CYS A 174 9.49 -5.20 13.81
C CYS A 174 8.00 -5.40 14.09
N LEU A 175 7.38 -6.24 13.26
CA LEU A 175 6.00 -6.67 13.44
C LEU A 175 5.97 -8.15 13.86
N SER A 176 5.02 -8.56 14.70
CA SER A 176 4.82 -9.99 14.96
C SER A 176 4.19 -10.67 13.74
N ARG A 177 4.27 -12.01 13.64
CA ARG A 177 3.61 -12.73 12.53
C ARG A 177 2.09 -12.61 12.66
N GLU A 178 1.59 -12.64 13.88
CA GLU A 178 0.18 -12.55 14.22
C GLU A 178 -0.39 -11.19 13.81
N ASP A 179 0.32 -10.10 14.14
CA ASP A 179 -0.06 -8.75 13.71
C ASP A 179 -0.02 -8.60 12.19
N LEU A 180 0.96 -9.25 11.52
CA LEU A 180 1.07 -9.19 10.06
C LEU A 180 -0.17 -9.79 9.41
N MET A 181 -0.54 -10.98 9.88
CA MET A 181 -1.70 -11.70 9.37
C MET A 181 -3.00 -10.96 9.69
N TYR A 182 -3.14 -10.39 10.88
CA TYR A 182 -4.30 -9.56 11.25
C TYR A 182 -4.47 -8.37 10.30
N GLU A 183 -3.38 -7.64 10.03
CA GLU A 183 -3.41 -6.50 9.11
C GLU A 183 -3.72 -6.95 7.68
N ILE A 184 -3.13 -8.05 7.19
CA ILE A 184 -3.42 -8.63 5.87
C ILE A 184 -4.89 -9.01 5.75
N ASP A 185 -5.45 -9.72 6.73
CA ASP A 185 -6.84 -10.18 6.69
C ASP A 185 -7.82 -9.00 6.70
N SER A 186 -7.48 -7.91 7.41
CA SER A 186 -8.29 -6.69 7.45
C SER A 186 -8.40 -5.97 6.11
N ILE A 187 -7.41 -6.14 5.22
CA ILE A 187 -7.33 -5.42 3.93
C ILE A 187 -7.52 -6.33 2.71
N ARG A 188 -7.48 -7.66 2.88
CA ARG A 188 -7.50 -8.64 1.78
C ARG A 188 -8.64 -8.38 0.80
N ASN A 189 -9.82 -8.05 1.32
CA ASN A 189 -11.04 -7.84 0.55
C ASN A 189 -11.34 -6.35 0.25
N VAL A 190 -10.46 -5.43 0.62
CA VAL A 190 -10.60 -4.01 0.33
C VAL A 190 -9.92 -3.72 -1.01
N GLN A 191 -10.70 -3.82 -2.09
CA GLN A 191 -10.23 -3.70 -3.46
C GLN A 191 -10.92 -2.53 -4.15
N ASN A 192 -10.15 -1.57 -4.65
CA ASN A 192 -10.65 -0.44 -5.43
C ASN A 192 -9.61 -0.02 -6.47
N GLU A 193 -10.08 0.40 -7.64
CA GLU A 193 -9.23 0.80 -8.77
C GLU A 193 -8.28 1.95 -8.43
N HIS A 194 -8.74 2.88 -7.61
CA HIS A 194 -8.01 4.09 -7.22
C HIS A 194 -7.45 3.96 -5.79
N LEU A 195 -7.15 2.74 -5.35
CA LEU A 195 -6.54 2.42 -4.06
C LEU A 195 -5.43 1.37 -4.25
N VAL A 196 -4.28 1.57 -3.60
CA VAL A 196 -3.24 0.54 -3.46
C VAL A 196 -3.84 -0.63 -2.68
N SER A 197 -4.21 -1.67 -3.41
CA SER A 197 -4.95 -2.82 -2.89
C SER A 197 -4.03 -4.02 -2.70
N TYR A 198 -4.31 -4.82 -1.68
CA TYR A 198 -3.57 -6.04 -1.39
C TYR A 198 -3.66 -7.02 -2.56
N TRP A 199 -2.53 -7.57 -2.99
CA TRP A 199 -2.47 -8.59 -4.03
C TRP A 199 -2.15 -9.96 -3.46
N ALA A 200 -1.02 -10.13 -2.78
CA ALA A 200 -0.65 -11.36 -2.06
C ALA A 200 0.40 -11.04 -1.00
N SER A 201 0.83 -12.04 -0.24
CA SER A 201 1.89 -11.88 0.76
C SER A 201 2.68 -13.15 0.94
N TYR A 202 3.86 -13.02 1.54
CA TYR A 202 4.64 -14.17 1.94
C TYR A 202 5.58 -13.83 3.10
N THR A 203 6.02 -14.86 3.84
CA THR A 203 7.13 -14.70 4.79
C THR A 203 8.34 -15.48 4.34
N HIS A 204 9.52 -14.89 4.46
CA HIS A 204 10.78 -15.55 4.15
C HIS A 204 11.93 -14.91 4.94
N GLN A 205 12.84 -15.74 5.48
CA GLN A 205 14.09 -15.30 6.14
C GLN A 205 13.92 -14.17 7.19
N GLY A 206 12.89 -14.28 8.04
CA GLY A 206 12.64 -13.30 9.11
C GLY A 206 11.93 -12.01 8.67
N TYR A 207 11.43 -11.96 7.43
CA TYR A 207 10.66 -10.83 6.92
C TYR A 207 9.28 -11.26 6.42
N GLY A 208 8.32 -10.36 6.56
CA GLY A 208 7.03 -10.39 5.89
C GLY A 208 7.09 -9.52 4.65
N TYR A 209 6.56 -10.01 3.55
CA TYR A 209 6.51 -9.31 2.28
C TYR A 209 5.06 -9.22 1.85
N VAL A 210 4.63 -8.03 1.46
CA VAL A 210 3.26 -7.78 1.02
C VAL A 210 3.32 -7.14 -0.36
N LEU A 211 2.63 -7.76 -1.31
CA LEU A 211 2.50 -7.32 -2.69
C LEU A 211 1.23 -6.51 -2.83
N PHE A 212 1.33 -5.36 -3.47
CA PHE A 212 0.24 -4.44 -3.73
C PHE A 212 0.17 -4.06 -5.20
N THR A 213 -1.03 -3.68 -5.63
CA THR A 213 -1.31 -3.14 -6.97
C THR A 213 -2.30 -1.98 -6.86
N PRO A 214 -2.21 -0.93 -7.69
CA PRO A 214 -1.21 -0.71 -8.75
C PRO A 214 0.16 -0.29 -8.21
N ALA A 215 1.22 -0.55 -8.98
CA ALA A 215 2.55 0.01 -8.73
C ALA A 215 2.63 1.47 -9.21
N SER A 216 3.18 2.35 -8.39
CA SER A 216 3.27 3.79 -8.69
C SER A 216 4.56 4.17 -9.40
N ASP A 217 4.50 5.19 -10.25
CA ASP A 217 5.67 5.82 -10.89
C ASP A 217 6.04 7.15 -10.22
N PHE A 218 5.04 7.90 -9.75
CA PHE A 218 5.25 9.18 -9.08
C PHE A 218 4.17 9.44 -8.01
N SER A 219 4.48 10.31 -7.05
CA SER A 219 3.54 10.80 -6.05
C SER A 219 3.04 12.19 -6.41
N PHE A 220 1.92 12.62 -5.82
CA PHE A 220 1.40 13.96 -6.01
C PHE A 220 2.38 15.01 -5.49
N LYS A 221 3.14 14.69 -4.44
CA LYS A 221 4.25 15.50 -3.95
C LYS A 221 5.29 15.77 -5.04
N SER A 222 5.75 14.73 -5.76
CA SER A 222 6.71 14.93 -6.86
C SER A 222 6.05 15.60 -8.08
N PHE A 223 4.79 15.29 -8.37
CA PHE A 223 4.00 15.94 -9.41
C PHE A 223 3.90 17.46 -9.23
N LEU A 224 3.62 17.91 -7.99
CA LEU A 224 3.52 19.34 -7.67
C LEU A 224 4.86 20.07 -7.78
N ALA A 225 5.98 19.36 -7.59
CA ALA A 225 7.32 19.90 -7.80
C ALA A 225 7.69 19.92 -9.29
N THR A 226 7.35 18.88 -10.04
CA THR A 226 7.64 18.75 -11.47
C THR A 226 6.55 17.90 -12.14
N THR A 227 5.79 18.52 -13.05
CA THR A 227 4.74 17.82 -13.80
C THR A 227 5.37 16.76 -14.72
N PRO A 228 4.94 15.48 -14.64
CA PRO A 228 5.40 14.40 -15.52
C PRO A 228 5.14 14.70 -17.01
N SER A 229 6.01 14.16 -17.87
CA SER A 229 5.88 14.29 -19.33
C SER A 229 4.56 13.70 -19.85
N SER A 230 4.12 12.57 -19.27
CA SER A 230 2.85 11.89 -19.59
C SER A 230 1.63 12.81 -19.47
N VAL A 231 1.67 13.78 -18.56
CA VAL A 231 0.61 14.78 -18.34
C VAL A 231 0.89 16.07 -19.09
N LYS A 232 2.16 16.50 -19.13
CA LYS A 232 2.59 17.74 -19.79
C LYS A 232 2.30 17.71 -21.29
N ASN A 233 2.47 16.54 -21.91
CA ASN A 233 2.33 16.33 -23.36
C ASN A 233 0.88 16.19 -23.83
N LEU A 234 -0.08 16.01 -22.90
CA LEU A 234 -1.50 15.94 -23.25
C LEU A 234 -2.01 17.29 -23.79
N ASP A 235 -2.97 17.22 -24.71
CA ASP A 235 -3.71 18.39 -25.15
C ASP A 235 -4.37 19.12 -23.98
N LYS A 236 -4.47 20.45 -24.10
CA LYS A 236 -4.97 21.31 -23.01
C LYS A 236 -6.36 20.88 -22.53
N LYS A 237 -7.27 20.53 -23.45
CA LYS A 237 -8.65 20.12 -23.12
C LYS A 237 -8.67 18.76 -22.40
N VAL A 238 -7.95 17.77 -22.94
CA VAL A 238 -7.82 16.43 -22.35
C VAL A 238 -7.23 16.51 -20.94
N ARG A 239 -6.16 17.28 -20.78
CA ARG A 239 -5.50 17.48 -19.48
C ARG A 239 -6.42 18.13 -18.43
N ARG A 240 -7.27 19.09 -18.85
CA ARG A 240 -8.25 19.73 -17.95
C ARG A 240 -9.30 18.72 -17.49
N GLY A 241 -9.87 17.95 -18.42
CA GLY A 241 -10.81 16.88 -18.09
C GLY A 241 -10.20 15.80 -17.19
N LEU A 242 -8.96 15.43 -17.44
CA LEU A 242 -8.20 14.47 -16.62
C LEU A 242 -8.11 14.92 -15.15
N VAL A 243 -7.75 16.18 -14.88
CA VAL A 243 -7.66 16.69 -13.50
C VAL A 243 -9.02 16.71 -12.80
N MET A 244 -10.10 17.02 -13.52
CA MET A 244 -11.46 16.96 -12.96
C MET A 244 -11.87 15.52 -12.62
N ASN A 245 -11.54 14.56 -13.51
CA ASN A 245 -11.75 13.14 -13.25
C ASN A 245 -10.92 12.68 -12.05
N TRP A 246 -9.65 13.11 -11.92
CA TRP A 246 -8.85 12.77 -10.74
C TRP A 246 -9.48 13.22 -9.42
N ILE A 247 -10.02 14.44 -9.37
CA ILE A 247 -10.75 14.93 -8.20
C ILE A 247 -11.91 13.99 -7.88
N HIS A 248 -12.72 13.63 -8.89
CA HIS A 248 -13.86 12.73 -8.72
C HIS A 248 -13.46 11.32 -8.28
N CYS A 249 -12.43 10.73 -8.91
CA CYS A 249 -11.90 9.41 -8.56
C CYS A 249 -11.45 9.34 -7.09
N LEU A 250 -10.73 10.34 -6.60
CA LEU A 250 -10.31 10.38 -5.19
C LEU A 250 -11.51 10.49 -4.23
N VAL A 251 -12.49 11.33 -4.56
CA VAL A 251 -13.71 11.48 -3.75
C VAL A 251 -14.52 10.19 -3.73
N ASP A 252 -14.69 9.54 -4.89
CA ASP A 252 -15.41 8.28 -5.03
C ASP A 252 -14.74 7.15 -4.23
N THR A 253 -13.41 7.08 -4.29
CA THR A 253 -12.62 6.11 -3.51
C THR A 253 -12.75 6.34 -2.00
N LEU A 254 -12.77 7.60 -1.58
CA LEU A 254 -12.97 7.90 -0.16
C LEU A 254 -14.38 7.52 0.30
N CYS A 255 -15.39 7.74 -0.54
CA CYS A 255 -16.76 7.27 -0.31
C CYS A 255 -16.81 5.74 -0.18
N PHE A 256 -16.14 5.01 -1.08
CA PHE A 256 -15.99 3.56 -1.03
C PHE A 256 -15.43 3.07 0.32
N LEU A 257 -14.41 3.74 0.86
CA LEU A 257 -13.82 3.40 2.16
C LEU A 257 -14.78 3.72 3.31
N HIS A 258 -15.34 4.93 3.32
CA HIS A 258 -16.21 5.39 4.41
C HIS A 258 -17.49 4.55 4.54
N ASN A 259 -18.06 4.09 3.42
CA ASN A 259 -19.22 3.19 3.41
C ASN A 259 -18.94 1.81 3.98
N ARG A 260 -17.66 1.41 4.10
CA ARG A 260 -17.22 0.18 4.77
C ARG A 260 -16.86 0.41 6.24
N GLY A 261 -17.13 1.60 6.78
CA GLY A 261 -16.73 1.98 8.14
C GLY A 261 -15.23 2.22 8.28
N LEU A 262 -14.49 2.31 7.17
CA LEU A 262 -13.06 2.57 7.16
C LEU A 262 -12.78 4.06 7.02
N SER A 263 -11.57 4.46 7.37
CA SER A 263 -10.99 5.78 7.10
C SER A 263 -9.61 5.57 6.47
N HIS A 264 -9.20 6.45 5.56
CA HIS A 264 -7.85 6.40 5.00
C HIS A 264 -6.80 6.81 6.04
N GLY A 265 -7.06 7.88 6.81
CA GLY A 265 -6.25 8.32 7.95
C GLY A 265 -4.89 8.97 7.61
N ASN A 266 -4.51 9.08 6.34
CA ASN A 266 -3.19 9.58 5.92
C ASN A 266 -3.23 10.25 4.54
N ILE A 267 -4.27 11.02 4.23
CA ILE A 267 -4.41 11.70 2.93
C ILE A 267 -3.48 12.91 2.89
N ARG A 268 -2.49 12.89 2.00
CA ARG A 268 -1.50 13.96 1.79
C ARG A 268 -0.82 13.80 0.43
N PRO A 269 -0.05 14.78 -0.08
CA PRO A 269 0.54 14.67 -1.41
C PRO A 269 1.48 13.47 -1.61
N SER A 270 2.19 13.00 -0.58
CA SER A 270 3.02 11.79 -0.67
C SER A 270 2.24 10.49 -0.77
N THR A 271 0.96 10.46 -0.38
CA THR A 271 0.10 9.25 -0.37
C THR A 271 -0.96 9.25 -1.46
N VAL A 272 -0.98 10.27 -2.31
CA VAL A 272 -1.72 10.27 -3.58
C VAL A 272 -0.72 9.96 -4.68
N LEU A 273 -0.88 8.83 -5.35
CA LEU A 273 0.07 8.28 -6.30
C LEU A 273 -0.48 8.26 -7.71
N PHE A 274 0.42 8.08 -8.67
CA PHE A 274 0.09 8.01 -10.08
C PHE A 274 0.92 6.96 -10.82
N THR A 275 0.34 6.43 -11.90
CA THR A 275 1.06 5.67 -12.94
C THR A 275 1.46 6.57 -14.12
N ASN A 276 2.38 6.07 -14.95
CA ASN A 276 2.73 6.67 -16.24
C ASN A 276 1.54 6.77 -17.22
N SER A 277 0.49 5.95 -17.04
CA SER A 277 -0.77 6.05 -17.77
C SER A 277 -1.72 7.11 -17.22
N ASN A 278 -1.25 7.97 -16.30
CA ASN A 278 -2.02 9.05 -15.67
C ASN A 278 -3.19 8.55 -14.80
N HIS A 279 -3.12 7.30 -14.32
CA HIS A 279 -4.06 6.76 -13.34
C HIS A 279 -3.72 7.29 -11.95
N ILE A 280 -4.69 7.82 -11.21
CA ILE A 280 -4.50 8.36 -9.85
C ILE A 280 -5.03 7.37 -8.81
N PHE A 281 -4.38 7.24 -7.65
CA PHE A 281 -4.85 6.36 -6.60
C PHE A 281 -4.28 6.72 -5.22
N PHE A 282 -4.95 6.31 -4.16
CA PHE A 282 -4.49 6.44 -2.79
C PHE A 282 -3.54 5.32 -2.38
N SER A 283 -2.54 5.62 -1.55
CA SER A 283 -1.66 4.66 -0.90
C SER A 283 -1.65 4.83 0.62
N ASP A 284 -1.09 3.85 1.33
CA ASP A 284 -0.78 3.98 2.76
C ASP A 284 -1.99 4.26 3.65
N PHE A 285 -3.14 3.68 3.28
CA PHE A 285 -4.32 3.59 4.14
C PHE A 285 -4.21 2.48 5.20
N THR A 286 -3.13 1.69 5.14
CA THR A 286 -2.87 0.54 6.02
C THR A 286 -1.62 0.78 6.87
N ARG A 287 -1.46 0.01 7.95
CA ARG A 287 -0.25 0.06 8.79
C ARG A 287 0.93 -0.71 8.18
N LEU A 288 0.70 -1.42 7.08
CA LEU A 288 1.72 -2.18 6.33
C LEU A 288 2.59 -1.25 5.48
N ASN A 289 3.12 -0.19 6.10
CA ASN A 289 4.12 0.68 5.51
C ASN A 289 5.38 0.60 6.38
N PRO A 290 6.53 0.17 5.81
CA PRO A 290 7.78 0.05 6.54
C PRO A 290 8.23 1.35 7.21
N GLU A 291 7.97 2.51 6.62
CA GLU A 291 8.29 3.80 7.23
C GLU A 291 7.47 4.03 8.50
N ILE A 292 6.20 3.64 8.51
CA ILE A 292 5.33 3.74 9.71
C ILE A 292 5.80 2.76 10.79
N ILE A 293 6.15 1.54 10.41
CA ILE A 293 6.58 0.48 11.34
C ILE A 293 7.95 0.80 11.95
N THR A 294 8.89 1.31 11.14
CA THR A 294 10.27 1.61 11.57
C THR A 294 10.45 3.01 12.15
N SER A 295 9.51 3.93 11.88
CA SER A 295 9.52 5.28 12.44
C SER A 295 9.34 5.20 13.95
N ARG A 296 10.46 5.39 14.66
CA ARG A 296 10.43 5.85 16.04
C ARG A 296 9.79 7.23 16.01
N ALA A 297 8.73 7.44 16.77
CA ALA A 297 8.10 8.74 16.96
C ALA A 297 9.13 9.82 17.39
N SER A 298 9.80 10.50 16.45
CA SER A 298 10.70 11.62 16.78
C SER A 298 11.03 12.61 15.67
N SER A 299 10.71 12.36 14.40
CA SER A 299 10.75 13.41 13.37
C SER A 299 9.36 13.98 13.16
N PHE A 300 9.20 15.29 13.36
CA PHE A 300 7.98 15.99 13.04
C PHE A 300 7.72 15.89 11.53
N ASP A 301 6.72 15.13 11.14
CA ASP A 301 6.28 15.04 9.75
C ASP A 301 5.51 16.31 9.38
N LYS A 302 6.23 17.27 8.81
CA LYS A 302 5.66 18.55 8.37
C LYS A 302 4.54 18.37 7.35
N GLU A 303 4.65 17.39 6.43
CA GLU A 303 3.63 17.18 5.41
C GLU A 303 2.35 16.60 6.03
N ALA A 304 2.48 15.63 6.93
CA ALA A 304 1.34 15.15 7.71
C ALA A 304 0.65 16.30 8.45
N TYR A 305 1.43 17.14 9.15
CA TYR A 305 0.90 18.28 9.89
C TYR A 305 0.22 19.33 9.00
N ASP A 306 0.83 19.65 7.85
CA ASP A 306 0.33 20.71 6.98
C ASP A 306 -1.08 20.40 6.45
N TYR A 307 -1.37 19.12 6.16
CA TYR A 307 -2.62 18.63 5.57
C TYR A 307 -3.60 18.00 6.58
N ALA A 308 -3.19 17.85 7.85
CA ALA A 308 -4.04 17.29 8.89
C ALA A 308 -5.17 18.24 9.29
N ALA A 309 -6.28 17.62 9.67
CA ALA A 309 -7.43 18.30 10.26
C ALA A 309 -7.09 18.89 11.64
N PRO A 310 -7.73 20.00 12.05
CA PRO A 310 -7.44 20.69 13.31
C PRO A 310 -7.51 19.79 14.55
N GLU A 311 -8.47 18.87 14.60
CA GLU A 311 -8.71 17.96 15.73
C GLU A 311 -7.61 16.91 15.90
N GLN A 312 -6.85 16.61 14.84
CA GLN A 312 -5.71 15.68 14.90
C GLN A 312 -4.51 16.29 15.65
N TRP A 313 -4.49 17.61 15.83
CA TRP A 313 -3.39 18.36 16.46
C TRP A 313 -3.86 19.32 17.55
N PHE A 314 -4.97 18.99 18.21
CA PHE A 314 -5.54 19.83 19.27
C PHE A 314 -4.55 20.02 20.43
N ARG A 315 -4.05 21.24 20.60
CA ARG A 315 -3.48 21.73 21.86
C ARG A 315 -4.47 22.74 22.44
N PRO A 316 -4.99 22.56 23.66
CA PRO A 316 -5.78 23.61 24.31
C PRO A 316 -4.93 24.88 24.33
N THR A 317 -5.38 25.92 23.62
CA THR A 317 -4.72 27.22 23.66
C THR A 317 -4.82 27.75 25.08
N THR A 318 -3.69 27.94 25.75
CA THR A 318 -3.63 28.77 26.95
C THR A 318 -4.20 30.13 26.60
N SER A 319 -5.27 30.48 27.31
CA SER A 319 -6.03 31.72 27.21
C SER A 319 -5.19 32.95 26.87
N SER A 320 -5.56 33.65 25.79
CA SER A 320 -5.30 35.07 25.70
C SER A 320 -6.43 35.76 24.95
N GLY A 321 -7.13 36.66 25.66
CA GLY A 321 -7.93 37.74 25.07
C GLY A 321 -9.38 37.40 24.71
N LEU A 322 -10.29 37.60 25.66
CA LEU A 322 -11.71 37.80 25.40
C LEU A 322 -11.94 38.97 24.43
N VAL A 323 -12.64 38.73 23.32
CA VAL A 323 -13.41 39.77 22.62
C VAL A 323 -14.77 39.19 22.24
N HIS A 324 -15.80 39.55 23.01
CA HIS A 324 -17.19 39.28 22.67
C HIS A 324 -17.58 40.04 21.39
N ARG A 325 -18.15 39.34 20.40
CA ARG A 325 -19.10 39.94 19.44
C ARG A 325 -20.31 39.04 19.27
N LYS A 326 -21.50 39.62 19.44
CA LYS A 326 -22.81 38.99 19.26
C LYS A 326 -22.96 38.44 17.84
N ALA A 327 -23.58 37.28 17.73
CA ALA A 327 -24.00 36.66 16.47
C ALA A 327 -25.25 37.36 15.92
N THR A 328 -25.26 37.63 14.62
CA THR A 328 -26.47 37.94 13.84
C THR A 328 -26.82 36.70 13.04
N LEU A 329 -28.02 36.16 13.22
CA LEU A 329 -28.55 35.06 12.43
C LEU A 329 -28.88 35.57 11.02
N THR A 330 -28.24 35.02 10.00
CA THR A 330 -28.67 35.18 8.59
C THR A 330 -29.07 33.83 8.02
N SER A 331 -30.34 33.76 7.62
CA SER A 331 -30.95 32.70 6.82
C SER A 331 -30.26 32.58 5.46
N MET A 332 -29.95 31.35 5.05
CA MET A 332 -29.28 31.03 3.79
C MET A 332 -30.29 30.62 2.71
N SER A 333 -30.36 31.41 1.64
CA SER A 333 -30.89 31.01 0.33
C SER A 333 -29.68 30.75 -0.57
N ALA A 334 -29.54 29.53 -1.09
CA ALA A 334 -28.47 29.19 -2.02
C ALA A 334 -28.70 29.87 -3.38
N SER A 335 -27.74 30.70 -3.81
CA SER A 335 -27.70 31.31 -5.14
C SER A 335 -26.29 31.12 -5.72
N PRO A 336 -26.11 30.72 -6.99
CA PRO A 336 -24.86 30.13 -7.49
C PRO A 336 -23.73 31.12 -7.85
N ASP A 337 -23.87 32.42 -7.58
CA ASP A 337 -23.00 33.46 -8.16
C ASP A 337 -22.05 34.19 -7.19
N ILE A 338 -21.91 33.75 -5.94
CA ILE A 338 -21.10 34.48 -4.94
C ILE A 338 -19.66 33.93 -4.89
N THR A 339 -18.69 34.76 -5.31
CA THR A 339 -17.23 34.44 -5.28
C THR A 339 -16.57 34.65 -3.91
N THR A 340 -17.34 34.67 -2.83
CA THR A 340 -16.88 34.87 -1.44
C THR A 340 -17.01 33.57 -0.67
N PHE A 341 -15.92 33.16 0.00
CA PHE A 341 -15.85 31.94 0.80
C PHE A 341 -15.56 32.30 2.27
N SER A 342 -16.24 31.65 3.20
CA SER A 342 -16.11 31.78 4.64
C SER A 342 -16.21 30.40 5.30
N ILE A 343 -15.09 29.86 5.77
CA ILE A 343 -15.05 28.56 6.44
C ILE A 343 -15.64 28.70 7.86
N SER A 344 -16.59 27.85 8.21
CA SER A 344 -17.27 27.84 9.51
C SER A 344 -16.29 27.58 10.67
N ARG A 345 -16.43 28.35 11.76
CA ARG A 345 -15.54 28.32 12.93
C ARG A 345 -16.21 27.97 14.26
N GLY A 346 -17.55 27.95 14.35
CA GLY A 346 -18.36 27.65 15.55
C GLY A 346 -18.04 28.44 16.84
N GLY A 347 -19.01 28.60 17.74
CA GLY A 347 -18.83 29.25 19.06
C GLY A 347 -18.41 28.25 20.16
N PRO A 348 -17.83 28.70 21.30
CA PRO A 348 -17.33 27.77 22.31
C PRO A 348 -18.39 27.43 23.36
N GLU A 349 -18.74 26.15 23.46
CA GLU A 349 -19.28 25.56 24.70
C GLU A 349 -18.54 24.26 24.98
N TYR A 350 -17.42 24.34 25.72
CA TYR A 350 -17.06 23.49 26.86
C TYR A 350 -15.65 23.83 27.36
N ALA A 351 -15.51 24.05 28.66
CA ALA A 351 -14.24 24.36 29.32
C ALA A 351 -13.33 23.12 29.46
N PRO A 352 -12.00 23.24 29.35
CA PRO A 352 -11.08 22.10 29.43
C PRO A 352 -10.64 21.78 30.87
N GLN A 353 -10.62 20.48 31.20
CA GLN A 353 -9.88 19.93 32.33
C GLN A 353 -8.47 19.48 31.88
N SER A 354 -7.44 19.97 32.58
CA SER A 354 -6.07 19.40 32.73
C SER A 354 -5.27 18.94 31.48
N PRO A 355 -4.15 19.61 31.12
CA PRO A 355 -3.31 19.30 29.95
C PRO A 355 -2.50 17.99 30.00
N GLN A 356 -2.32 17.37 31.17
CA GLN A 356 -1.36 16.27 31.33
C GLN A 356 -1.93 14.86 31.10
N ALA A 357 -3.26 14.72 30.93
CA ALA A 357 -3.90 13.41 30.76
C ALA A 357 -4.12 12.97 29.30
N MET A 358 -3.84 13.82 28.30
CA MET A 358 -4.27 13.58 26.91
C MET A 358 -3.23 12.93 25.98
N MET A 359 -2.00 12.64 26.44
CA MET A 359 -0.99 12.02 25.58
C MET A 359 -1.19 10.52 25.32
N HIS A 360 -2.12 9.85 26.03
CA HIS A 360 -2.30 8.39 25.93
C HIS A 360 -3.76 7.90 25.93
N ALA A 361 -4.75 8.77 25.70
CA ALA A 361 -6.16 8.37 25.55
C ALA A 361 -6.68 8.77 24.16
N PRO A 362 -7.52 7.93 23.49
CA PRO A 362 -8.19 8.34 22.26
C PRO A 362 -9.04 9.57 22.55
N ASN A 363 -8.73 10.69 21.90
CA ASN A 363 -9.49 11.92 22.06
C ASN A 363 -10.93 11.67 21.57
N PRO A 364 -11.98 11.77 22.42
CA PRO A 364 -13.35 11.39 22.08
C PRO A 364 -14.01 12.27 20.99
N GLN A 365 -13.30 13.27 20.46
CA GLN A 365 -13.73 14.12 19.32
C GLN A 365 -13.11 13.74 17.97
N LEU A 366 -12.22 12.73 17.91
CA LEU A 366 -11.62 12.31 16.65
C LEU A 366 -12.61 11.49 15.82
N ASN A 367 -13.25 12.14 14.85
CA ASN A 367 -13.93 11.44 13.76
C ASN A 367 -12.94 11.26 12.60
N PRO A 368 -12.36 10.05 12.42
CA PRO A 368 -11.30 9.84 11.43
C PRO A 368 -11.81 10.00 9.99
N GLN A 369 -13.08 9.68 9.73
CA GLN A 369 -13.70 9.92 8.43
C GLN A 369 -13.84 11.42 8.16
N ALA A 370 -14.28 12.22 9.14
CA ALA A 370 -14.33 13.67 8.99
C ALA A 370 -12.94 14.30 8.83
N ALA A 371 -11.91 13.72 9.45
CA ALA A 371 -10.52 14.15 9.24
C ALA A 371 -10.06 13.90 7.79
N ASP A 372 -10.37 12.74 7.22
CA ASP A 372 -10.11 12.45 5.80
C ASP A 372 -10.78 13.47 4.87
N ILE A 373 -12.03 13.86 5.16
CA ILE A 373 -12.76 14.86 4.36
C ILE A 373 -12.00 16.18 4.34
N PHE A 374 -11.46 16.63 5.48
CA PHE A 374 -10.65 17.84 5.55
C PHE A 374 -9.39 17.71 4.69
N SER A 375 -8.62 16.64 4.88
CA SER A 375 -7.36 16.42 4.17
C SER A 375 -7.57 16.26 2.66
N LEU A 376 -8.63 15.59 2.23
CA LEU A 376 -9.01 15.52 0.82
C LEU A 376 -9.38 16.91 0.27
N GLY A 377 -10.07 17.75 1.05
CA GLY A 377 -10.35 19.14 0.69
C GLY A 377 -9.07 19.93 0.38
N CYS A 378 -8.00 19.72 1.16
CA CYS A 378 -6.69 20.31 0.89
C CYS A 378 -6.08 19.81 -0.43
N ILE A 379 -6.15 18.51 -0.72
CA ILE A 379 -5.67 17.91 -1.98
C ILE A 379 -6.43 18.47 -3.19
N ILE A 380 -7.75 18.60 -3.09
CA ILE A 380 -8.58 19.17 -4.17
C ILE A 380 -8.17 20.62 -4.46
N LEU A 381 -7.84 21.43 -3.44
CA LEU A 381 -7.34 22.80 -3.68
C LEU A 381 -6.01 22.83 -4.43
N GLU A 382 -5.09 21.90 -4.15
CA GLU A 382 -3.83 21.80 -4.88
C GLU A 382 -4.07 21.36 -6.34
N LEU A 383 -5.00 20.42 -6.59
CA LEU A 383 -5.41 19.99 -7.94
C LEU A 383 -6.08 21.12 -8.74
N LEU A 384 -7.00 21.88 -8.12
CA LEU A 384 -7.62 23.05 -8.73
C LEU A 384 -6.61 24.19 -8.96
N GLY A 385 -5.64 24.35 -8.06
CA GLY A 385 -4.50 25.23 -8.23
C GLY A 385 -3.70 24.88 -9.48
N TYR A 386 -3.36 23.59 -9.64
CA TYR A 386 -2.68 23.07 -10.83
C TYR A 386 -3.50 23.32 -12.11
N LEU A 387 -4.80 23.01 -12.10
CA LEU A 387 -5.72 23.23 -13.22
C LEU A 387 -5.71 24.70 -13.70
N LEU A 388 -5.63 25.64 -12.75
CA LEU A 388 -5.59 27.08 -13.01
C LEU A 388 -4.18 27.65 -13.21
N LYS A 389 -3.15 26.78 -13.21
CA LYS A 389 -1.72 27.12 -13.35
C LYS A 389 -1.14 27.95 -12.20
N ARG A 390 -1.65 27.77 -10.98
CA ARG A 390 -1.02 28.29 -9.76
C ARG A 390 -0.11 27.22 -9.16
N GLN A 391 1.08 27.62 -8.72
CA GLN A 391 2.09 26.70 -8.17
C GLN A 391 1.85 26.41 -6.68
N THR A 392 2.11 25.17 -6.24
CA THR A 392 1.98 24.78 -4.82
C THR A 392 2.83 25.63 -3.87
N ARG A 393 4.07 25.98 -4.26
CA ARG A 393 4.97 26.80 -3.44
C ARG A 393 4.41 28.20 -3.19
N SER A 394 3.71 28.75 -4.19
CA SER A 394 2.99 30.01 -4.06
C SER A 394 1.85 29.88 -3.06
N PHE A 395 1.13 28.75 -3.06
CA PHE A 395 0.04 28.53 -2.11
C PHE A 395 0.56 28.33 -0.68
N ALA A 396 1.57 27.48 -0.46
CA ALA A 396 2.19 27.30 0.85
C ALA A 396 2.73 28.63 1.43
N SER A 397 3.38 29.45 0.59
CA SER A 397 3.85 30.78 0.98
C SER A 397 2.70 31.75 1.27
N HIS A 398 1.60 31.66 0.52
CA HIS A 398 0.39 32.46 0.74
C HIS A 398 -0.27 32.10 2.08
N ARG A 399 -0.34 30.81 2.43
CA ARG A 399 -0.83 30.34 3.73
C ARG A 399 0.04 30.86 4.87
N ALA A 400 1.35 30.75 4.75
CA ALA A 400 2.31 31.21 5.77
C ALA A 400 2.45 32.75 5.90
N ALA A 401 1.78 33.55 5.05
CA ALA A 401 2.08 34.98 4.91
C ALA A 401 1.88 35.81 6.19
N LYS A 402 0.97 35.40 7.08
CA LYS A 402 0.67 36.09 8.35
C LYS A 402 1.59 35.69 9.52
N HIS A 403 2.43 34.65 9.36
CA HIS A 403 3.30 34.14 10.41
C HIS A 403 4.75 34.66 10.36
N LYS A 404 5.05 35.66 9.52
CA LYS A 404 6.40 36.24 9.40
C LYS A 404 6.77 37.03 10.65
N THR A 405 7.28 36.39 11.70
CA THR A 405 7.95 37.10 12.81
C THR A 405 9.38 37.46 12.37
N PRO A 406 9.77 38.74 12.33
CA PRO A 406 11.13 39.16 12.00
C PRO A 406 12.03 38.95 13.23
N GLY A 407 12.49 37.71 13.44
CA GLY A 407 13.39 37.35 14.54
C GLY A 407 14.59 36.56 14.03
N ARG A 408 15.79 36.93 14.50
CA ARG A 408 17.08 36.29 14.19
C ARG A 408 17.05 34.84 14.70
N GLY A 409 16.97 33.86 13.79
CA GLY A 409 16.88 32.42 14.12
C GLY A 409 15.51 31.76 13.87
N GLY A 410 14.75 32.24 12.87
CA GLY A 410 13.33 31.93 12.65
C GLY A 410 12.96 30.45 12.53
N ALA A 411 12.02 30.01 13.36
CA ALA A 411 11.30 28.76 13.17
C ALA A 411 10.63 28.72 11.78
N VAL A 412 10.50 27.52 11.21
CA VAL A 412 9.79 27.29 9.94
C VAL A 412 8.39 27.89 10.05
N LEU A 413 8.02 28.78 9.11
CA LEU A 413 6.70 29.40 9.10
C LEU A 413 5.62 28.33 8.97
N ASP A 414 4.62 28.39 9.85
CA ASP A 414 3.49 27.46 9.82
C ASP A 414 2.65 27.72 8.55
N SER A 415 2.72 26.78 7.62
CA SER A 415 1.98 26.78 6.36
C SER A 415 0.82 25.78 6.33
N SER A 416 0.44 25.25 7.49
CA SER A 416 -0.65 24.28 7.60
C SER A 416 -1.98 24.88 7.18
N PHE A 417 -2.84 24.06 6.58
CA PHE A 417 -4.17 24.51 6.18
C PHE A 417 -5.02 24.89 7.39
N HIS A 418 -5.01 24.06 8.43
CA HIS A 418 -5.88 24.23 9.60
C HIS A 418 -5.55 25.48 10.44
N ARG A 419 -4.30 25.99 10.44
CA ARG A 419 -3.94 27.25 11.14
C ARG A 419 -4.15 28.51 10.29
N ASN A 420 -4.24 28.36 8.97
CA ASN A 420 -4.23 29.48 8.02
C ASN A 420 -5.52 29.59 7.19
N LEU A 421 -6.68 29.21 7.74
CA LEU A 421 -7.97 29.17 7.02
C LEU A 421 -8.33 30.49 6.32
N SER A 422 -8.03 31.65 6.91
CA SER A 422 -8.30 32.94 6.26
C SER A 422 -7.47 33.17 4.98
N GLN A 423 -6.27 32.57 4.89
CA GLN A 423 -5.44 32.62 3.68
C GLN A 423 -5.94 31.60 2.66
N VAL A 424 -6.48 30.47 3.12
CA VAL A 424 -7.15 29.49 2.27
C VAL A 424 -8.39 30.09 1.61
N GLU A 425 -9.27 30.76 2.36
CA GLU A 425 -10.45 31.48 1.84
C GLU A 425 -10.09 32.51 0.75
N SER A 426 -9.05 33.31 1.00
CA SER A 426 -8.53 34.29 0.03
C SER A 426 -7.98 33.62 -1.23
N TRP A 427 -7.26 32.51 -1.08
CA TRP A 427 -6.75 31.74 -2.21
C TRP A 427 -7.90 31.17 -3.06
N MET A 428 -8.92 30.59 -2.43
CA MET A 428 -10.13 30.07 -3.09
C MET A 428 -10.85 31.18 -3.86
N THR A 429 -10.99 32.36 -3.27
CA THR A 429 -11.52 33.56 -3.95
C THR A 429 -10.74 33.89 -5.22
N GLY A 430 -9.40 33.82 -5.15
CA GLY A 430 -8.53 34.01 -6.29
C GLY A 430 -8.73 32.94 -7.39
N LEU A 431 -8.84 31.67 -7.02
CA LEU A 431 -9.10 30.57 -7.95
C LEU A 431 -10.44 30.74 -8.66
N ALA A 432 -11.51 31.08 -7.94
CA ALA A 432 -12.83 31.33 -8.50
C ALA A 432 -12.81 32.48 -9.52
N LYS A 433 -12.11 33.59 -9.21
CA LYS A 433 -11.92 34.72 -10.14
C LYS A 433 -11.13 34.31 -11.39
N ASP A 434 -10.10 33.48 -11.25
CA ASP A 434 -9.31 33.02 -12.39
C ASP A 434 -10.08 32.04 -13.28
N ALA A 435 -10.93 31.19 -12.68
CA ALA A 435 -11.84 30.32 -13.42
C ALA A 435 -12.93 31.12 -14.16
N ALA A 436 -13.48 32.16 -13.52
CA ALA A 436 -14.48 33.02 -14.12
C ALA A 436 -13.98 33.74 -15.39
N LYS A 437 -12.69 34.07 -15.46
CA LYS A 437 -12.05 34.64 -16.66
C LYS A 437 -11.88 33.64 -17.81
N LYS A 438 -12.08 32.36 -17.57
CA LYS A 438 -11.85 31.26 -18.53
C LYS A 438 -13.15 30.48 -18.85
N ARG A 439 -14.33 31.09 -18.63
CA ARG A 439 -15.67 30.47 -18.78
C ARG A 439 -16.01 29.96 -20.18
N ASP A 440 -15.23 30.35 -21.20
CA ASP A 440 -15.35 29.84 -22.57
C ASP A 440 -15.11 28.33 -22.63
N ASP A 441 -14.25 27.81 -21.76
CA ASP A 441 -14.10 26.37 -21.57
C ASP A 441 -15.02 25.91 -20.42
N GLN A 442 -15.94 25.00 -20.76
CA GLN A 442 -16.96 24.48 -19.85
C GLN A 442 -16.36 23.89 -18.57
N VAL A 443 -15.17 23.29 -18.64
CA VAL A 443 -14.51 22.70 -17.46
C VAL A 443 -14.33 23.73 -16.33
N PHE A 444 -14.05 24.99 -16.65
CA PHE A 444 -13.85 26.03 -15.63
C PHE A 444 -15.14 26.50 -14.97
N ARG A 445 -16.31 26.21 -15.55
CA ARG A 445 -17.61 26.54 -14.94
C ARG A 445 -17.88 25.69 -13.70
N GLY A 446 -17.35 24.46 -13.66
CA GLY A 446 -17.43 23.57 -12.49
C GLY A 446 -16.55 23.98 -11.31
N VAL A 447 -15.52 24.83 -11.51
CA VAL A 447 -14.55 25.16 -10.47
C VAL A 447 -15.16 25.90 -9.29
N ALA A 448 -16.01 26.90 -9.53
CA ALA A 448 -16.64 27.67 -8.44
C ALA A 448 -17.58 26.80 -7.58
N PRO A 449 -18.50 26.00 -8.15
CA PRO A 449 -19.27 25.02 -7.39
C PRO A 449 -18.41 24.03 -6.59
N MET A 450 -17.32 23.52 -7.16
CA MET A 450 -16.39 22.63 -6.43
C MET A 450 -15.78 23.33 -5.21
N LEU A 451 -15.38 24.59 -5.34
CA LEU A 451 -14.81 25.36 -4.24
C LEU A 451 -15.80 25.54 -3.08
N HIS A 452 -17.11 25.65 -3.34
CA HIS A 452 -18.13 25.66 -2.27
C HIS A 452 -18.28 24.32 -1.57
N VAL A 453 -18.08 23.20 -2.28
CA VAL A 453 -18.02 21.89 -1.62
C VAL A 453 -16.78 21.82 -0.73
N VAL A 454 -15.62 22.22 -1.25
CA VAL A 454 -14.35 22.24 -0.52
C VAL A 454 -14.40 23.15 0.71
N GLU A 455 -15.04 24.31 0.62
CA GLU A 455 -15.28 25.21 1.75
C GLU A 455 -15.93 24.49 2.94
N ARG A 456 -16.94 23.66 2.67
CA ARG A 456 -17.60 22.83 3.70
C ARG A 456 -16.72 21.68 4.18
N MET A 457 -15.92 21.08 3.30
CA MET A 457 -14.95 20.03 3.67
C MET A 457 -13.90 20.55 4.66
N LEU A 458 -13.54 21.83 4.57
CA LEU A 458 -12.51 22.47 5.40
C LEU A 458 -13.07 23.08 6.70
N ALA A 459 -14.33 22.82 7.07
CA ALA A 459 -14.93 23.33 8.31
C ALA A 459 -14.10 22.95 9.55
N LEU A 460 -13.97 23.89 10.50
CA LEU A 460 -13.15 23.69 11.69
C LEU A 460 -13.69 22.52 12.53
N HIS A 461 -15.01 22.47 12.71
CA HIS A 461 -15.69 21.43 13.49
C HIS A 461 -15.98 20.20 12.63
N PRO A 462 -15.56 18.99 13.05
CA PRO A 462 -15.77 17.76 12.28
C PRO A 462 -17.23 17.49 11.91
N GLY A 463 -18.18 17.83 12.80
CA GLY A 463 -19.62 17.61 12.58
C GLY A 463 -20.26 18.54 11.53
N GLU A 464 -19.58 19.62 11.13
CA GLU A 464 -20.06 20.51 10.06
C GLU A 464 -19.59 20.05 8.66
N ARG A 465 -18.63 19.13 8.61
CA ARG A 465 -18.09 18.60 7.35
C ARG A 465 -19.10 17.64 6.72
N PRO A 466 -19.29 17.68 5.39
CA PRO A 466 -20.17 16.75 4.69
C PRO A 466 -19.63 15.32 4.76
N SER A 467 -20.52 14.33 4.61
CA SER A 467 -20.11 12.93 4.43
C SER A 467 -19.38 12.74 3.09
N ALA A 468 -18.55 11.70 2.97
CA ALA A 468 -17.91 11.37 1.68
C ALA A 468 -18.94 11.11 0.57
N HIS A 469 -20.08 10.51 0.92
CA HIS A 469 -21.20 10.32 0.02
C HIS A 469 -21.76 11.64 -0.52
N ASP A 470 -21.98 12.63 0.35
CA ASP A 470 -22.48 13.94 -0.07
C ASP A 470 -21.47 14.68 -0.95
N VAL A 471 -20.18 14.57 -0.63
CA VAL A 471 -19.11 15.15 -1.45
C VAL A 471 -19.09 14.48 -2.83
N GLN A 472 -19.14 13.14 -2.89
CA GLN A 472 -19.16 12.38 -4.14
C GLN A 472 -20.35 12.76 -5.02
N THR A 473 -21.55 12.78 -4.44
CA THR A 473 -22.78 13.11 -5.17
C THR A 473 -22.71 14.51 -5.78
N ARG A 474 -22.26 15.50 -4.98
CA ARG A 474 -22.14 16.89 -5.44
C ARG A 474 -21.05 17.05 -6.49
N MET A 475 -19.88 16.41 -6.29
CA MET A 475 -18.79 16.47 -7.27
C MET A 475 -19.23 15.86 -8.61
N TYR A 476 -19.90 14.71 -8.58
CA TYR A 476 -20.47 14.08 -9.78
C TYR A 476 -21.40 15.03 -10.54
N GLN A 477 -22.39 15.63 -9.85
CA GLN A 477 -23.31 16.61 -10.43
C GLN A 477 -22.58 17.82 -11.03
N ILE A 478 -21.54 18.32 -10.36
CA ILE A 478 -20.76 19.44 -10.88
C ILE A 478 -20.01 19.05 -12.16
N LEU A 479 -19.47 17.83 -12.24
CA LEU A 479 -18.81 17.33 -13.44
C LEU A 479 -19.78 17.26 -14.63
N THR A 480 -20.96 16.68 -14.43
CA THR A 480 -21.96 16.46 -15.47
C THR A 480 -22.64 17.75 -15.89
N ASP A 481 -23.13 18.52 -14.91
CA ASP A 481 -24.07 19.61 -15.16
C ASP A 481 -23.34 20.94 -15.44
N SER A 482 -22.20 21.16 -14.80
CA SER A 482 -21.46 22.42 -14.88
C SER A 482 -20.19 22.32 -15.73
N ALA A 483 -19.41 21.24 -15.60
CA ALA A 483 -18.11 21.11 -16.26
C ALA A 483 -18.18 20.52 -17.68
N GLY A 484 -19.33 19.99 -18.10
CA GLY A 484 -19.54 19.38 -19.41
C GLY A 484 -18.86 18.01 -19.58
N ILE A 485 -18.59 17.31 -18.48
CA ILE A 485 -18.03 15.96 -18.48
C ILE A 485 -19.19 14.98 -18.31
N THR A 486 -19.77 14.54 -19.42
CA THR A 486 -20.97 13.69 -19.44
C THR A 486 -20.74 12.28 -18.90
N GLU A 487 -19.50 11.79 -19.05
CA GLU A 487 -19.09 10.47 -18.57
C GLU A 487 -17.88 10.62 -17.65
N PRO A 488 -18.10 10.96 -16.36
CA PRO A 488 -17.04 10.90 -15.35
C PRO A 488 -16.47 9.49 -15.27
N HIS A 489 -15.16 9.39 -14.97
CA HIS A 489 -14.46 8.10 -14.92
C HIS A 489 -15.11 7.09 -13.97
N CYS A 490 -15.32 7.47 -12.70
CA CYS A 490 -15.99 6.62 -11.71
C CYS A 490 -17.49 6.89 -11.68
N VAL A 491 -18.30 5.85 -11.84
CA VAL A 491 -19.76 5.93 -11.72
C VAL A 491 -20.24 4.83 -10.77
N HIS A 492 -20.21 5.10 -9.48
CA HIS A 492 -20.69 4.18 -8.45
C HIS A 492 -21.89 4.79 -7.70
N GLN A 493 -22.93 3.98 -7.51
CA GLN A 493 -24.10 4.34 -6.70
C GLN A 493 -23.95 3.74 -5.31
N TYR A 494 -23.79 4.59 -4.31
CA TYR A 494 -23.65 4.17 -2.92
C TYR A 494 -24.90 4.58 -2.15
N GLY A 495 -25.92 3.72 -2.05
CA GLY A 495 -27.16 4.08 -1.35
C GLY A 495 -28.46 3.47 -1.87
N GLY A 496 -28.38 2.63 -2.90
CA GLY A 496 -29.49 1.74 -3.27
C GLY A 496 -29.48 0.49 -2.38
N TRP A 497 -30.63 0.14 -1.80
CA TRP A 497 -30.86 -1.20 -1.26
C TRP A 497 -30.92 -2.18 -2.44
N ASP A 498 -29.76 -2.57 -2.97
CA ASP A 498 -29.69 -3.43 -4.14
C ASP A 498 -29.62 -4.89 -3.69
N PHE A 499 -30.79 -5.56 -3.70
CA PHE A 499 -30.84 -7.02 -3.80
C PHE A 499 -30.12 -7.40 -5.09
N GLY A 500 -29.10 -8.25 -4.99
CA GLY A 500 -28.25 -8.63 -6.12
C GLY A 500 -29.04 -9.10 -7.35
N ILE A 501 -29.15 -8.23 -8.36
CA ILE A 501 -29.57 -8.58 -9.73
C ILE A 501 -28.74 -7.76 -10.76
N GLY A 502 -27.48 -7.47 -10.46
CA GLY A 502 -26.57 -6.71 -11.33
C GLY A 502 -25.75 -7.53 -12.32
N SER A 503 -26.14 -8.78 -12.64
CA SER A 503 -25.36 -9.64 -13.57
C SER A 503 -26.21 -10.34 -14.63
N LEU A 504 -27.28 -9.70 -15.12
CA LEU A 504 -28.02 -10.18 -16.28
C LEU A 504 -28.32 -9.03 -17.23
N LYS A 505 -27.43 -8.79 -18.19
CA LYS A 505 -27.82 -8.10 -19.43
C LYS A 505 -28.34 -9.16 -20.40
N LEU A 506 -29.65 -9.13 -20.63
CA LEU A 506 -30.32 -9.81 -21.75
C LEU A 506 -29.71 -9.34 -23.07
N GLY A 507 -29.35 -10.29 -23.93
CA GLY A 507 -28.88 -10.05 -25.28
C GLY A 507 -29.99 -9.63 -26.25
N GLY A 508 -29.67 -8.68 -27.13
CA GLY A 508 -30.36 -8.39 -28.39
C GLY A 508 -29.36 -8.50 -29.55
N PRO A 509 -29.83 -8.83 -30.78
CA PRO A 509 -29.07 -9.64 -31.72
C PRO A 509 -27.96 -8.88 -32.46
N ALA A 510 -26.90 -9.63 -32.74
CA ALA A 510 -25.67 -9.20 -33.40
C ALA A 510 -25.80 -9.01 -34.92
N ALA A 511 -24.99 -8.09 -35.44
CA ALA A 511 -24.47 -8.14 -36.80
C ALA A 511 -23.00 -7.66 -36.81
N GLY A 512 -22.07 -8.62 -36.95
CA GLY A 512 -20.85 -8.49 -37.76
C GLY A 512 -19.52 -8.04 -37.12
N ALA A 513 -18.63 -9.03 -36.94
CA ALA A 513 -17.16 -9.01 -37.12
C ALA A 513 -16.21 -8.73 -35.91
N ASP A 514 -15.75 -9.85 -35.33
CA ASP A 514 -14.37 -10.27 -35.01
C ASP A 514 -13.37 -9.34 -34.30
N THR A 515 -13.03 -9.69 -33.06
CA THR A 515 -11.66 -10.10 -32.63
C THR A 515 -11.66 -10.59 -31.17
N THR A 516 -10.94 -11.69 -30.92
CA THR A 516 -11.03 -12.59 -29.76
C THR A 516 -10.16 -12.16 -28.57
N ALA A 517 -10.78 -12.00 -27.39
CA ALA A 517 -10.12 -12.08 -26.08
C ALA A 517 -11.11 -12.72 -25.08
N GLU A 518 -11.05 -14.06 -24.97
CA GLU A 518 -11.92 -14.83 -24.08
C GLU A 518 -11.39 -14.84 -22.64
N THR A 519 -12.28 -14.42 -21.75
CA THR A 519 -12.18 -14.47 -20.30
C THR A 519 -12.65 -15.86 -19.85
N MET A 520 -11.75 -16.72 -19.39
CA MET A 520 -12.13 -18.02 -18.81
C MET A 520 -12.41 -17.87 -17.31
N SER A 521 -13.67 -18.06 -16.94
CA SER A 521 -14.17 -18.10 -15.57
C SER A 521 -14.28 -19.55 -15.09
N ILE A 522 -13.81 -19.81 -13.86
CA ILE A 522 -13.73 -21.14 -13.23
C ILE A 522 -15.12 -21.67 -12.89
N ALA A 523 -15.46 -22.84 -13.44
CA ALA A 523 -16.64 -23.62 -13.09
C ALA A 523 -16.34 -24.58 -11.92
N THR A 524 -17.06 -24.46 -10.81
CA THR A 524 -17.07 -25.46 -9.73
C THR A 524 -18.18 -26.48 -9.98
N LYS A 525 -17.79 -27.71 -10.35
CA LYS A 525 -18.69 -28.86 -10.40
C LYS A 525 -19.02 -29.32 -8.97
N ARG A 526 -20.30 -29.30 -8.59
CA ARG A 526 -20.83 -30.13 -7.50
C ARG A 526 -21.70 -31.23 -8.10
N SER A 527 -21.32 -32.48 -7.85
CA SER A 527 -22.08 -33.66 -8.23
C SER A 527 -23.29 -33.85 -7.31
N SER A 528 -24.45 -34.07 -7.92
CA SER A 528 -25.68 -34.48 -7.26
C SER A 528 -25.84 -36.00 -7.40
N GLY A 529 -25.66 -36.73 -6.31
CA GLY A 529 -26.08 -38.12 -6.19
C GLY A 529 -27.29 -38.21 -5.26
N GLY A 530 -28.46 -38.55 -5.80
CA GLY A 530 -29.65 -38.82 -5.01
C GLY A 530 -29.64 -40.24 -4.43
N ARG A 531 -30.23 -40.41 -3.24
CA ARG A 531 -30.85 -41.67 -2.78
C ARG A 531 -31.76 -41.46 -1.55
N SER A 532 -33.04 -41.74 -1.77
CA SER A 532 -34.03 -42.46 -0.95
C SER A 532 -34.16 -42.26 0.57
N LEU A 533 -35.38 -41.82 0.93
CA LEU A 533 -36.29 -42.20 2.02
C LEU A 533 -35.93 -43.34 3.00
N GLY A 534 -36.27 -43.08 4.28
CA GLY A 534 -36.48 -44.04 5.40
C GLY A 534 -36.27 -43.30 6.74
N ASP A 535 -37.28 -42.67 7.31
CA ASP A 535 -38.22 -43.18 8.35
C ASP A 535 -37.62 -43.38 9.77
N LEU A 536 -38.48 -43.10 10.75
CA LEU A 536 -38.42 -43.31 12.20
C LEU A 536 -37.93 -42.14 13.07
N GLY A 537 -38.91 -41.50 13.71
CA GLY A 537 -38.71 -40.44 14.69
C GLY A 537 -38.54 -40.93 16.13
N ARG A 538 -38.21 -39.97 17.00
CA ARG A 538 -38.63 -39.89 18.41
C ARG A 538 -38.09 -38.60 19.03
N ARG A 539 -38.99 -37.77 19.57
CA ARG A 539 -38.74 -36.91 20.76
C ARG A 539 -39.00 -37.77 22.03
N PRO A 540 -38.77 -37.35 23.30
CA PRO A 540 -38.54 -35.97 23.80
C PRO A 540 -37.53 -35.80 24.98
N GLY A 541 -37.34 -34.53 25.39
CA GLY A 541 -36.93 -34.10 26.75
C GLY A 541 -35.48 -33.63 26.88
N SER A 542 -35.05 -32.72 27.76
CA SER A 542 -35.55 -31.54 28.51
C SER A 542 -34.34 -31.10 29.40
N ILE A 543 -34.40 -29.89 29.98
CA ILE A 543 -33.51 -29.31 31.02
C ILE A 543 -32.21 -28.70 30.45
N GLY A 544 -31.77 -27.47 30.74
CA GLY A 544 -32.15 -26.45 31.72
C GLY A 544 -30.88 -25.75 32.25
N SER A 545 -30.96 -24.44 32.53
CA SER A 545 -29.94 -23.56 33.15
C SER A 545 -28.94 -22.93 32.15
N GLY A 546 -28.74 -21.61 32.02
CA GLY A 546 -29.08 -20.48 32.87
C GLY A 546 -27.96 -20.18 33.88
N MET A 547 -27.05 -19.26 33.56
CA MET A 547 -26.66 -18.14 34.43
C MET A 547 -25.59 -17.24 33.80
N ALA A 548 -25.83 -15.95 33.97
CA ALA A 548 -24.91 -14.84 33.74
C ALA A 548 -23.78 -14.81 34.78
N SER A 549 -22.68 -14.13 34.47
CA SER A 549 -21.82 -13.54 35.50
C SER A 549 -21.20 -12.24 35.01
N ARG A 550 -21.51 -11.20 35.78
CA ARG A 550 -20.96 -9.85 35.77
C ARG A 550 -19.71 -9.82 36.66
N THR A 551 -18.73 -9.04 36.21
CA THR A 551 -17.86 -8.07 36.92
C THR A 551 -17.42 -8.29 38.38
N SER A 552 -16.18 -7.84 38.63
CA SER A 552 -15.65 -7.08 39.79
C SER A 552 -14.41 -7.69 40.48
N SER A 553 -13.26 -7.12 40.13
CA SER A 553 -12.20 -6.58 41.01
C SER A 553 -12.16 -7.00 42.50
N VAL A 554 -11.00 -7.53 42.93
CA VAL A 554 -10.53 -7.44 44.33
C VAL A 554 -9.02 -7.16 44.36
N HIS A 555 -8.67 -6.10 45.09
CA HIS A 555 -7.33 -5.71 45.53
C HIS A 555 -6.74 -6.75 46.50
N HIS A 556 -5.43 -6.99 46.43
CA HIS A 556 -4.69 -7.55 47.56
C HIS A 556 -3.42 -6.74 47.87
N HIS A 557 -3.43 -6.16 49.07
CA HIS A 557 -2.27 -5.67 49.82
C HIS A 557 -1.50 -6.85 50.41
N TYR A 558 -0.17 -6.81 50.39
CA TYR A 558 0.67 -7.38 51.44
C TYR A 558 1.87 -6.46 51.71
N SER A 559 2.14 -6.28 53.00
CA SER A 559 3.28 -5.56 53.58
C SER A 559 3.92 -6.47 54.65
N TYR A 560 5.05 -6.00 55.22
CA TYR A 560 6.06 -6.64 56.09
C TYR A 560 7.24 -7.25 55.32
N GLY A 561 8.51 -7.01 55.67
CA GLY A 561 9.14 -6.29 56.78
C GLY A 561 10.67 -6.28 56.57
N GLY A 562 11.35 -5.28 57.13
CA GLY A 562 12.76 -4.97 56.83
C GLY A 562 13.82 -5.79 57.56
N GLY A 563 15.06 -5.65 57.09
CA GLY A 563 16.29 -6.12 57.72
C GLY A 563 17.51 -5.61 56.96
N SER A 564 18.26 -4.70 57.58
CA SER A 564 19.37 -3.89 57.10
C SER A 564 20.70 -4.63 56.91
N SER A 565 21.49 -4.25 55.90
CA SER A 565 22.95 -4.12 56.04
C SER A 565 23.53 -3.09 55.05
N SER A 566 24.47 -2.31 55.57
CA SER A 566 25.11 -1.10 55.05
C SER A 566 26.21 -1.32 54.00
N ARG A 567 26.36 -0.40 53.04
CA ARG A 567 27.64 0.28 52.69
C ARG A 567 27.53 1.30 51.53
N GLU A 568 27.88 2.55 51.88
CA GLU A 568 28.61 3.62 51.16
C GLU A 568 28.34 3.99 49.69
N ALA A 569 28.10 5.30 49.48
CA ALA A 569 28.06 6.02 48.21
C ALA A 569 29.46 6.57 47.81
N PRO A 570 29.61 7.05 46.56
CA PRO A 570 30.11 8.42 46.40
C PRO A 570 29.48 9.22 45.25
N GLN A 571 29.83 10.51 45.28
CA GLN A 571 29.22 11.70 44.70
C GLN A 571 29.64 12.05 43.26
N SER A 572 28.88 12.98 42.68
CA SER A 572 29.09 13.72 41.43
C SER A 572 30.37 14.59 41.40
N PRO A 573 30.84 15.01 40.21
CA PRO A 573 31.66 16.22 40.10
C PRO A 573 31.16 17.27 39.10
N GLN A 574 31.42 18.53 39.49
CA GLN A 574 31.26 19.79 38.75
C GLN A 574 32.52 20.12 37.90
N SER A 575 32.34 21.11 37.02
CA SER A 575 33.25 21.81 36.08
C SER A 575 34.59 22.36 36.60
N PRO A 576 35.52 22.71 35.69
CA PRO A 576 36.33 23.95 35.79
C PRO A 576 36.50 24.71 34.44
N GLN A 577 36.25 26.03 34.38
CA GLN A 577 37.18 27.18 34.45
C GLN A 577 38.07 27.48 33.21
N SER A 578 37.99 28.75 32.76
CA SER A 578 38.81 29.43 31.72
C SER A 578 40.13 29.98 32.28
N PRO A 579 41.04 30.46 31.40
CA PRO A 579 41.38 31.89 31.41
C PRO A 579 41.57 32.50 30.00
N GLY A 580 41.47 33.84 29.90
CA GLY A 580 41.44 34.60 28.65
C GLY A 580 42.74 35.27 28.20
N GLY A 581 42.64 36.01 27.08
CA GLY A 581 43.68 36.91 26.55
C GLY A 581 43.23 37.60 25.26
N LEU A 582 43.25 38.94 25.25
CA LEU A 582 42.77 39.87 24.22
C LEU A 582 43.86 40.28 23.21
N GLN A 583 43.46 40.59 21.95
CA GLN A 583 43.86 41.73 21.08
C GLN A 583 43.60 41.33 19.61
N ALA A 584 42.57 41.84 18.93
CA ALA A 584 42.43 43.14 18.26
C ALA A 584 43.13 43.25 16.89
N VAL A 585 42.37 43.78 15.92
CA VAL A 585 42.76 44.61 14.76
C VAL A 585 42.55 44.02 13.34
N GLN A 586 41.76 44.80 12.57
CA GLN A 586 41.71 45.01 11.11
C GLN A 586 40.97 44.04 10.15
N ASN A 587 39.81 44.55 9.69
CA ASN A 587 39.32 44.41 8.32
C ASN A 587 40.27 45.17 7.36
N PRO A 588 40.46 44.78 6.07
CA PRO A 588 39.44 45.14 5.06
C PRO A 588 39.30 44.23 3.81
N ARG A 589 38.09 44.28 3.21
CA ARG A 589 37.71 44.42 1.78
C ARG A 589 38.37 43.58 0.66
N GLY A 590 37.49 43.06 -0.22
CA GLY A 590 37.69 42.95 -1.69
C GLY A 590 37.34 41.56 -2.25
N ARG A 591 36.21 41.40 -2.97
CA ARG A 591 36.10 41.21 -4.45
C ARG A 591 36.97 40.06 -4.99
N ASP A 592 36.55 39.14 -5.84
CA ASP A 592 35.47 39.12 -6.84
C ASP A 592 35.37 37.69 -7.45
N LYS A 593 34.16 37.35 -7.92
CA LYS A 593 33.82 36.62 -9.17
C LYS A 593 34.07 35.10 -9.32
N ALA A 594 32.92 34.47 -9.48
CA ALA A 594 32.58 33.25 -10.23
C ALA A 594 33.45 32.95 -11.47
N ARG A 595 33.69 31.65 -11.70
CA ARG A 595 33.99 31.07 -13.01
C ARG A 595 32.89 30.06 -13.37
N PRO A 596 32.40 30.06 -14.63
CA PRO A 596 31.39 29.12 -15.11
C PRO A 596 32.02 27.78 -15.52
N TRP A 597 31.29 26.70 -15.27
CA TRP A 597 31.60 25.34 -15.72
C TRP A 597 31.33 25.19 -17.23
N GLN A 598 32.27 24.59 -17.97
CA GLN A 598 32.13 24.17 -19.37
C GLN A 598 32.06 22.64 -19.46
N ALA A 599 31.21 22.14 -20.36
CA ALA A 599 30.99 20.71 -20.62
C ALA A 599 32.09 20.13 -21.56
N PRO A 600 32.45 18.84 -21.44
CA PRO A 600 33.36 18.19 -22.38
C PRO A 600 32.62 17.76 -23.66
N VAL A 601 33.17 18.19 -24.80
CA VAL A 601 32.86 17.66 -26.14
C VAL A 601 33.66 16.36 -26.31
N TYR A 602 33.00 15.26 -26.64
CA TYR A 602 33.65 14.07 -27.18
C TYR A 602 33.37 14.00 -28.68
N SER A 603 34.46 13.97 -29.44
CA SER A 603 34.50 13.71 -30.88
C SER A 603 35.52 12.61 -31.15
N GLY A 604 35.07 11.56 -31.86
CA GLY A 604 35.86 10.71 -32.76
C GLY A 604 36.84 9.70 -32.14
N ASN A 605 36.47 8.42 -32.15
CA ASN A 605 36.81 7.50 -33.25
C ASN A 605 35.91 6.26 -33.21
#